data_AF-A0A968BQP2-F1
#
_entry.id   AF-A0A968BQP2-F1
#
_cell.length_a   1.000
_cell.length_b   1.000
_cell.length_c   1.000
_cell.angle_alpha   90.00
_cell.angle_beta   90.00
_cell.angle_gamma   90.00
#
_symmetry.space_group_name_H-M   'P 1'
#
loop_
_entity.id
_entity.type
_entity.pdbx_description
1 polymer ?
#
loop_
_entity_poly.entity_id
_entity_poly.type
_entity_poly.pdbx_seq_one_letter_code
_entity_poly.pdbx_strand_id
1 'polypeptide(L)'
;EGDHTPIVVEDNPTYQNLVGRIEHIAQMGTLLTDFTLIKPGALHRANGGYLILDAQKVLSHMYAWEGLKRSLNTREVKISSLEEALSLAST
;
A
#
# COMPACT_ATOMS: atom_id res chain seq x y z
N GLU A 1 -22.99 5.98 20.60
CA GLU A 1 -21.62 5.44 20.77
C GLU A 1 -20.69 6.21 19.86
N GLY A 2 -19.50 6.58 20.34
CA GLY A 2 -18.61 7.49 19.62
C GLY A 2 -18.06 6.82 18.37
N ASP A 3 -18.47 7.31 17.20
CA ASP A 3 -17.91 6.96 15.90
C ASP A 3 -16.43 7.36 15.90
N HIS A 4 -15.53 6.43 16.25
CA HIS A 4 -14.09 6.66 16.21
C HIS A 4 -13.63 6.50 14.76
N THR A 5 -13.73 7.62 14.03
CA THR A 5 -13.18 7.78 12.70
C THR A 5 -11.66 7.49 12.74
N PRO A 6 -11.15 6.50 11.98
CA PRO A 6 -9.73 6.16 12.00
C PRO A 6 -8.86 7.34 11.56
N ILE A 7 -7.85 7.71 12.36
CA ILE A 7 -6.84 8.71 11.98
C ILE A 7 -5.50 7.98 11.89
N VAL A 8 -4.99 7.82 10.67
CA VAL A 8 -3.72 7.15 10.40
C VAL A 8 -2.71 8.20 9.99
N VAL A 9 -1.56 8.20 10.66
CA VAL A 9 -0.38 8.96 10.26
C VAL A 9 0.62 7.96 9.69
N GLU A 10 1.11 8.20 8.48
CA GLU A 10 2.13 7.36 7.85
C GLU A 10 3.40 8.18 7.62
N ASP A 11 4.41 7.90 8.44
CA ASP A 11 5.67 8.64 8.46
C ASP A 11 6.64 8.20 7.36
N ASN A 12 6.46 7.00 6.80
CA ASN A 12 7.30 6.45 5.75
C ASN A 12 6.42 6.01 4.56
N PRO A 13 5.95 6.96 3.74
CA PRO A 13 4.93 6.73 2.72
C PRO A 13 5.54 6.10 1.46
N THR A 14 6.18 4.94 1.60
CA THR A 14 6.59 4.12 0.46
C THR A 14 5.35 3.57 -0.26
N TYR A 15 5.49 3.21 -1.54
CA TYR A 15 4.40 2.61 -2.32
C TYR A 15 3.74 1.44 -1.56
N GLN A 16 4.54 0.50 -1.05
CA GLN A 16 4.07 -0.66 -0.29
C GLN A 16 3.40 -0.29 1.04
N ASN A 17 3.87 0.75 1.74
CA ASN A 17 3.24 1.19 2.98
C ASN A 17 1.92 1.90 2.72
N LEU A 18 1.75 2.57 1.57
CA LEU A 18 0.50 3.22 1.20
C LEU A 18 -0.55 2.21 0.74
N VAL A 19 -0.22 1.38 -0.26
CA VAL A 19 -1.19 0.45 -0.88
C VAL A 19 -1.26 -0.89 -0.18
N GLY A 20 -0.22 -1.31 0.54
CA GLY A 20 -0.11 -2.66 1.12
C GLY A 20 0.85 -3.53 0.32
N ARG A 21 1.08 -4.75 0.80
CA ARG A 21 1.99 -5.72 0.18
C ARG A 21 1.53 -7.16 0.43
N ILE A 22 2.02 -8.08 -0.39
CA ILE A 22 1.87 -9.52 -0.20
C ILE A 22 3.21 -10.04 0.30
N GLU A 23 3.21 -10.65 1.49
CA GLU A 23 4.40 -11.28 2.05
C GLU A 23 4.53 -12.73 1.60
N HIS A 24 5.77 -13.22 1.65
CA HIS A 24 6.11 -14.61 1.35
C HIS A 24 6.92 -15.17 2.51
N ILE A 25 6.65 -16.42 2.87
CA ILE A 25 7.42 -17.15 3.88
C ILE A 25 8.25 -18.22 3.20
N ALA A 26 9.51 -18.38 3.61
CA ALA A 26 10.35 -19.46 3.13
C ALA A 26 10.08 -20.72 3.94
N GLN A 27 9.51 -21.75 3.30
CA GLN A 27 9.29 -23.06 3.89
C GLN A 27 10.02 -24.11 3.08
N MET A 28 11.00 -24.77 3.70
CA MET A 28 11.83 -25.82 3.06
C MET A 28 12.44 -25.40 1.71
N GLY A 29 12.88 -24.14 1.60
CA GLY A 29 13.51 -23.61 0.38
C GLY A 29 12.54 -23.08 -0.69
N THR A 30 11.23 -23.21 -0.47
CA THR A 30 10.19 -22.66 -1.36
C THR A 30 9.55 -21.43 -0.73
N LEU A 31 9.27 -20.41 -1.53
CA LEU A 31 8.46 -19.26 -1.10
C LEU A 31 6.98 -19.65 -1.18
N LEU A 32 6.31 -19.64 -0.02
CA LEU A 32 4.87 -19.84 0.08
C LEU A 32 4.19 -18.49 0.37
N THR A 33 3.00 -18.29 -0.18
CA THR A 33 2.13 -17.17 0.14
C THR A 33 0.68 -17.64 0.24
N ASP A 34 -0.13 -16.93 1.02
CA ASP A 34 -1.56 -17.14 1.14
C ASP A 34 -2.27 -15.83 1.54
N PHE A 35 -3.60 -15.86 1.63
CA PHE A 35 -4.39 -14.66 1.93
C PHE A 35 -4.11 -14.05 3.31
N THR A 36 -3.54 -14.81 4.26
CA THR A 36 -3.17 -14.31 5.60
C THR A 36 -1.89 -13.48 5.57
N LEU A 37 -1.10 -13.60 4.49
CA LEU A 37 0.14 -12.86 4.28
C LEU A 37 -0.05 -11.53 3.56
N ILE A 38 -1.30 -11.14 3.30
CA ILE A 38 -1.65 -9.81 2.80
C ILE A 38 -1.50 -8.81 3.96
N LYS A 39 -0.63 -7.81 3.79
CA LYS A 39 -0.44 -6.74 4.77
C LYS A 39 -1.15 -5.46 4.32
N PRO A 40 -2.05 -4.91 5.16
CA PRO A 40 -2.79 -3.70 4.81
C PRO A 40 -1.87 -2.48 4.82
N GLY A 41 -1.95 -1.69 3.75
CA GLY A 41 -1.34 -0.37 3.66
C GLY A 41 -2.08 0.69 4.48
N ALA A 42 -1.52 1.90 4.53
CA ALA A 42 -2.07 3.04 5.24
C ALA A 42 -3.45 3.45 4.69
N LEU A 43 -3.68 3.32 3.38
CA LEU A 43 -5.00 3.56 2.78
C LEU A 43 -6.07 2.59 3.30
N HIS A 44 -5.71 1.32 3.51
CA HIS A 44 -6.61 0.34 4.09
C HIS A 44 -6.94 0.65 5.55
N ARG A 45 -5.92 1.01 6.34
CA ARG A 45 -6.07 1.33 7.77
C ARG A 45 -6.87 2.62 8.00
N ALA A 46 -6.80 3.56 7.06
CA ALA A 46 -7.51 4.85 7.11
C ALA A 46 -8.91 4.78 6.50
N ASN A 47 -9.38 3.61 6.07
CA ASN A 47 -10.70 3.48 5.44
C ASN A 47 -11.81 3.93 6.39
N GLY A 48 -12.71 4.78 5.90
CA GLY A 48 -13.75 5.41 6.71
C GLY A 48 -13.25 6.56 7.59
N GLY A 49 -12.02 7.03 7.42
CA GLY A 49 -11.48 8.16 8.17
C GLY A 49 -10.44 8.99 7.41
N TYR A 50 -9.33 9.31 8.07
CA TYR A 50 -8.33 10.25 7.59
C TYR A 50 -6.94 9.63 7.54
N LEU A 51 -6.22 9.88 6.44
CA LEU A 51 -4.81 9.55 6.27
C LEU A 51 -4.00 10.85 6.21
N ILE A 52 -3.04 11.00 7.11
CA ILE A 52 -2.15 12.14 7.19
C ILE A 52 -0.78 11.72 6.65
N LEU A 53 -0.27 12.47 5.68
CA LEU A 53 0.99 12.22 4.99
C LEU A 53 1.82 13.49 4.90
N ASP A 54 3.14 13.32 5.00
CA ASP A 54 4.08 14.36 4.63
C ASP A 54 4.24 14.40 3.10
N ALA A 55 3.83 15.50 2.49
CA ALA A 55 3.86 15.68 1.03
C ALA A 55 5.29 15.60 0.47
N GLN A 56 6.30 16.12 1.17
CA GLN A 56 7.67 16.04 0.72
C GLN A 56 8.13 14.58 0.67
N LYS A 57 7.79 13.80 1.71
CA LYS A 57 8.11 12.37 1.73
C LYS A 57 7.40 11.61 0.61
N VAL A 58 6.10 11.83 0.40
CA VAL A 58 5.32 11.19 -0.68
C VAL A 58 5.92 11.47 -2.06
N LEU A 59 6.38 12.70 -2.30
CA LEU A 59 7.00 13.07 -3.58
C LEU A 59 8.44 12.55 -3.71
N SER A 60 9.14 12.35 -2.59
CA SER A 60 10.51 11.84 -2.58
C SER A 60 10.59 10.32 -2.75
N HIS A 61 9.60 9.57 -2.25
CA HIS A 61 9.56 8.13 -2.39
C HIS A 61 9.11 7.72 -3.79
N MET A 62 9.94 6.91 -4.44
CA MET A 62 9.67 6.38 -5.76
C MET A 62 8.29 5.70 -5.82
N TYR A 63 7.44 6.16 -6.77
CA TYR A 63 6.08 5.65 -7.04
C TYR A 63 5.03 5.79 -5.94
N ALA A 64 5.35 6.38 -4.79
CA ALA A 64 4.37 6.64 -3.75
C ALA A 64 3.25 7.59 -4.23
N TRP A 65 3.65 8.69 -4.89
CA TRP A 65 2.70 9.67 -5.45
C TRP A 65 1.77 9.07 -6.52
N GLU A 66 2.33 8.28 -7.44
CA GLU A 66 1.54 7.64 -8.51
C GLU A 66 0.59 6.58 -7.95
N GLY A 67 1.06 5.77 -7.00
CA GLY A 67 0.22 4.81 -6.28
C GLY A 67 -0.94 5.49 -5.56
N LEU A 68 -0.67 6.59 -4.84
CA LEU A 68 -1.67 7.37 -4.14
C LEU A 68 -2.71 7.95 -5.11
N LYS A 69 -2.28 8.66 -6.15
CA LYS A 69 -3.18 9.21 -7.18
C LYS A 69 -4.04 8.13 -7.81
N ARG A 70 -3.44 7.00 -8.19
CA ARG A 70 -4.15 5.88 -8.81
C ARG A 70 -5.26 5.38 -7.88
N SER A 71 -4.94 5.07 -6.63
CA SER A 71 -5.92 4.56 -5.67
C SER A 71 -7.05 5.54 -5.37
N LEU A 72 -6.75 6.83 -5.31
CA LEU A 72 -7.78 7.86 -5.11
C LEU A 72 -8.67 8.01 -6.35
N ASN A 73 -8.09 8.00 -7.55
CA ASN A 73 -8.83 8.15 -8.81
C ASN A 73 -9.72 6.93 -9.10
N THR A 74 -9.24 5.72 -8.85
CA THR A 74 -10.01 4.48 -9.06
C THR A 74 -10.96 4.17 -7.91
N ARG A 75 -10.80 4.85 -6.75
CA ARG A 75 -11.49 4.52 -5.50
C ARG A 75 -11.27 3.06 -5.07
N GLU A 76 -10.12 2.51 -5.42
CA GLU A 76 -9.76 1.12 -5.17
C GLU A 76 -8.29 1.03 -4.78
N VAL A 77 -7.98 0.28 -3.73
CA VAL A 77 -6.59 0.01 -3.35
C VAL A 77 -6.17 -1.34 -3.91
N LYS A 78 -5.33 -1.31 -4.95
CA LYS A 78 -4.77 -2.53 -5.54
C LYS A 78 -3.37 -2.77 -4.99
N ILE A 79 -3.20 -3.91 -4.32
CA ILE A 79 -1.88 -4.41 -3.91
C ILE A 79 -1.25 -5.07 -5.15
N SER A 80 -0.20 -4.45 -5.68
CA SER A 80 0.60 -5.00 -6.77
C SER A 80 2.08 -4.87 -6.44
N SER A 81 2.91 -5.71 -7.06
CA SER A 81 4.36 -5.48 -7.01
C SER A 81 4.69 -4.18 -7.76
N LEU A 82 5.85 -3.59 -7.47
CA LEU A 82 6.29 -2.42 -8.21
C LEU A 82 6.53 -2.75 -9.69
N GLU A 83 7.01 -3.97 -9.97
CA GLU A 83 7.23 -4.48 -11.33
C GLU A 83 5.93 -4.61 -12.12
N GLU A 84 4.87 -5.11 -11.48
CA GLU A 84 3.52 -5.18 -12.05
C GLU A 84 2.92 -3.78 -12.28
N ALA A 85 3.12 -2.86 -11.32
CA ALA A 85 2.64 -1.49 -11.44
C ALA A 85 3.30 -0.73 -12.61
N LEU A 86 4.53 -1.10 -12.97
CA LEU A 86 5.30 -0.48 -14.05
C LEU A 86 5.15 -1.18 -15.40
N SER A 87 4.45 -2.32 -15.47
CA SER A 87 4.40 -3.14 -16.68
C SER A 87 5.80 -3.48 -17.23
N LEU A 88 6.78 -3.68 -16.34
CA LEU A 88 8.12 -4.17 -16.70
C LEU A 88 8.15 -5.68 -16.98
N ALA A 89 7.03 -6.38 -16.75
CA ALA A 89 6.80 -7.74 -17.23
C ALA A 89 6.17 -7.69 -18.64
N SER A 90 6.93 -7.26 -19.64
CA SER A 90 6.64 -7.57 -21.05
C SER A 90 7.73 -8.49 -21.58
N THR A 91 7.62 -9.78 -21.28
CA THR A 91 8.24 -10.90 -22.01
C THR A 91 7.52 -12.18 -21.67
#